data_AF-A0A8T4FBD8-F1
#
_entry.id   AF-A0A8T4FBD8-F1
#
_cell.length_a   1.000
_cell.length_b   1.000
_cell.length_c   1.000
_cell.angle_alpha   90.00
_cell.angle_beta   90.00
_cell.angle_gamma   90.00
#
_symmetry.space_group_name_H-M   'P 1'
#
loop_
_entity.id
_entity.type
_entity.pdbx_description
1 polymer ?
#
loop_
_entity_poly.entity_id
_entity_poly.type
_entity_poly.pdbx_seq_one_letter_code
_entity_poly.pdbx_strand_id
1 'polypeptide(L)'
;MSMRSGRVAGALMLAAAGLLAAGALVTSKAVRDLAAPEPTPARQRVDAAVQWRADAAVWVVKQVHSTVGCDPAMCAELVGHGMSDGLLLPLRTSEDEVLNADVVVVTAAVRSMFGAGLTPITSPDVLCRKGTGPGMVEVLQVTPEGVAAYRKQHKADARALRQAGRELLGRPNLGASRDAAAQLAAGQVDGRLLSGLAAVASSYHVYVRAFTDGGADQGVPLRGAELSGKYGDLKSIRRFFDAQESRFRPILATLDTESAGTVTILRIRYAAPSPSGSLDS
;
A
#
# COMPACT_ATOMS: atom_id res chain seq x y z
N MET A 1 59.29 57.55 17.99
CA MET A 1 59.56 57.29 16.57
C MET A 1 58.38 57.83 15.78
N SER A 2 58.34 59.14 15.57
CA SER A 2 58.90 59.85 14.41
C SER A 2 58.01 59.73 13.16
N MET A 3 57.23 60.80 12.99
CA MET A 3 56.82 61.47 11.74
C MET A 3 57.01 60.71 10.43
N ARG A 4 55.96 60.72 9.60
CA ARG A 4 56.08 61.37 8.28
C ARG A 4 54.72 61.70 7.66
N SER A 5 54.54 63.01 7.58
CA SER A 5 53.59 63.77 6.79
C SER A 5 53.90 63.68 5.29
N GLY A 6 52.87 63.89 4.46
CA GLY A 6 52.98 64.32 3.07
C GLY A 6 51.97 63.60 2.17
N ARG A 7 51.27 64.23 1.23
CA ARG A 7 51.24 65.61 0.72
C ARG A 7 49.89 65.80 0.02
N VAL A 8 49.37 67.02 0.11
CA VAL A 8 48.26 67.55 -0.68
C VAL A 8 48.75 67.86 -2.10
N ALA A 9 47.96 67.49 -3.11
CA ALA A 9 47.90 68.08 -4.45
C ALA A 9 46.45 67.83 -4.92
N GLY A 10 45.58 68.84 -5.00
CA GLY A 10 45.55 69.89 -6.02
C GLY A 10 44.37 69.59 -6.96
N ALA A 11 43.24 70.30 -6.81
CA ALA A 11 42.68 71.20 -7.84
C ALA A 11 42.03 70.46 -9.04
N LEU A 12 40.85 70.78 -9.59
CA LEU A 12 40.00 71.96 -9.53
C LEU A 12 38.62 71.57 -10.17
N MET A 13 37.52 72.06 -9.59
CA MET A 13 36.39 72.75 -10.24
C MET A 13 35.49 72.12 -11.35
N LEU A 14 34.18 72.27 -11.09
CA LEU A 14 33.06 72.63 -11.98
C LEU A 14 32.12 71.53 -12.51
N ALA A 15 31.00 71.40 -11.78
CA ALA A 15 29.62 71.55 -12.25
C ALA A 15 29.14 70.77 -13.49
N ALA A 16 28.16 69.88 -13.29
CA ALA A 16 26.92 69.88 -14.07
C ALA A 16 25.88 68.92 -13.46
N ALA A 17 24.67 69.46 -13.29
CA ALA A 17 23.34 68.88 -13.51
C ALA A 17 23.06 67.43 -13.07
N GLY A 18 22.02 67.30 -12.24
CA GLY A 18 21.59 66.05 -11.64
C GLY A 18 20.91 65.06 -12.59
N LEU A 19 20.87 63.83 -12.12
CA LEU A 19 19.79 62.88 -12.37
C LEU A 19 19.59 62.11 -11.06
N LEU A 20 18.40 62.22 -10.47
CA LEU A 20 17.96 61.38 -9.36
C LEU A 20 17.77 59.96 -9.87
N ALA A 21 18.79 59.11 -9.73
CA ALA A 21 18.62 57.67 -9.80
C ALA A 21 18.09 57.18 -8.45
N ALA A 22 16.78 57.26 -8.25
CA ALA A 22 16.09 56.52 -7.19
C ALA A 22 16.16 55.03 -7.54
N GLY A 23 17.25 54.37 -7.13
CA GLY A 23 17.39 52.92 -7.17
C GLY A 23 16.45 52.29 -6.15
N ALA A 24 15.18 52.14 -6.50
CA ALA A 24 14.26 51.26 -5.79
C ALA A 24 14.66 49.82 -6.10
N LEU A 25 15.48 49.21 -5.24
CA LEU A 25 15.60 47.75 -5.16
C LEU A 25 14.27 47.19 -4.67
N VAL A 26 13.32 47.01 -5.59
CA VAL A 26 12.08 46.29 -5.32
C VAL A 26 12.44 44.80 -5.26
N THR A 27 12.66 44.29 -4.05
CA THR A 27 12.82 42.86 -3.76
C THR A 27 11.49 42.14 -4.00
N SER A 28 11.18 41.92 -5.27
CA SER A 28 9.89 41.44 -5.72
C SER A 28 9.79 39.92 -5.55
N LYS A 29 9.37 39.47 -4.36
CA LYS A 29 8.79 38.12 -4.19
C LYS A 29 7.60 37.91 -5.15
N ALA A 30 6.90 39.01 -5.49
CA ALA A 30 5.76 39.05 -6.42
C ALA A 30 6.10 38.86 -7.92
N VAL A 31 7.36 39.00 -8.35
CA VAL A 31 7.76 38.74 -9.75
C VAL A 31 8.16 37.27 -9.95
N ARG A 32 8.47 36.54 -8.87
CA ARG A 32 8.75 35.09 -8.94
C ARG A 32 7.50 34.24 -9.10
N ASP A 33 6.33 34.75 -8.73
CA ASP A 33 5.04 34.06 -8.90
C ASP A 33 4.41 34.27 -10.29
N LEU A 34 5.00 35.11 -11.16
CA LEU A 34 4.46 35.44 -12.49
C LEU A 34 5.09 34.67 -13.65
N ALA A 35 5.94 33.66 -13.40
CA ALA A 35 6.56 32.88 -14.48
C ALA A 35 6.93 31.43 -14.11
N ALA A 36 6.15 30.77 -13.26
CA ALA A 36 6.09 29.31 -13.34
C ALA A 36 5.04 28.96 -14.41
N PRO A 37 5.41 28.38 -15.57
CA PRO A 37 4.42 27.94 -16.53
C PRO A 37 3.50 26.91 -15.85
N GLU A 38 2.20 27.18 -15.85
CA GLU A 38 1.17 26.22 -15.42
C GLU A 38 1.45 24.87 -16.11
N PRO A 39 1.58 23.77 -15.36
CA PRO A 39 1.92 22.49 -15.94
C PRO A 39 0.82 22.09 -16.93
N THR A 40 1.21 21.83 -18.18
CA THR A 40 0.26 21.42 -19.21
C THR A 40 -0.47 20.14 -18.80
N PRO A 41 -1.71 19.90 -19.27
CA PRO A 41 -2.45 18.68 -18.93
C PRO A 41 -1.69 17.39 -19.25
N ALA A 42 -0.81 17.41 -20.25
CA ALA A 42 0.07 16.29 -20.56
C ALA A 42 1.12 16.05 -19.47
N ARG A 43 1.78 17.10 -18.99
CA ARG A 43 2.78 17.02 -17.91
C ARG A 43 2.15 16.57 -16.59
N GLN A 44 0.99 17.13 -16.24
CA GLN A 44 0.23 16.73 -15.06
C GLN A 44 -0.13 15.22 -15.08
N ARG A 45 -0.51 14.67 -16.24
CA ARG A 45 -0.79 13.24 -16.38
C ARG A 45 0.45 12.37 -16.22
N VAL A 46 1.60 12.82 -16.71
CA VAL A 46 2.88 12.12 -16.52
C VAL A 46 3.26 12.12 -15.05
N ASP A 47 3.18 13.26 -14.38
CA ASP A 47 3.49 13.40 -12.95
C ASP A 47 2.55 12.52 -12.09
N ALA A 48 1.25 12.48 -12.41
CA ALA A 48 0.29 11.60 -11.75
C ALA A 48 0.62 10.12 -11.94
N ALA A 49 1.01 9.70 -13.16
CA ALA A 49 1.37 8.31 -13.44
C ALA A 49 2.66 7.88 -12.70
N VAL A 50 3.60 8.80 -12.49
CA VAL A 50 4.79 8.56 -11.66
C VAL A 50 4.36 8.37 -10.19
N GLN A 51 3.53 9.27 -9.66
CA GLN A 51 3.03 9.14 -8.28
C GLN A 51 2.26 7.83 -8.06
N TRP A 52 1.41 7.42 -9.01
CA TRP A 52 0.65 6.18 -8.89
C TRP A 52 1.54 4.93 -8.90
N ARG A 53 2.67 4.96 -9.60
CA ARG A 53 3.67 3.88 -9.53
C ARG A 53 4.31 3.82 -8.15
N ALA A 54 4.76 4.95 -7.61
CA ALA A 54 5.33 5.01 -6.26
C ALA A 54 4.31 4.54 -5.19
N ASP A 55 3.06 5.00 -5.26
CA ASP A 55 1.99 4.58 -4.35
C ASP A 55 1.68 3.08 -4.45
N ALA A 56 1.77 2.51 -5.65
CA ALA A 56 1.60 1.07 -5.87
C ALA A 56 2.79 0.30 -5.29
N ALA A 57 4.02 0.77 -5.51
CA ALA A 57 5.23 0.16 -4.96
C ALA A 57 5.20 0.13 -3.42
N VAL A 58 4.81 1.23 -2.78
CA VAL A 58 4.62 1.30 -1.33
C VAL A 58 3.58 0.29 -0.85
N TRP A 59 2.46 0.13 -1.57
CA TRP A 59 1.46 -0.88 -1.22
C TRP A 59 2.02 -2.30 -1.36
N VAL A 60 2.73 -2.59 -2.46
CA VAL A 60 3.33 -3.91 -2.72
C VAL A 60 4.34 -4.27 -1.64
N VAL A 61 5.28 -3.38 -1.31
CA VAL A 61 6.27 -3.61 -0.24
C VAL A 61 5.61 -3.88 1.12
N LYS A 62 4.51 -3.19 1.41
CA LYS A 62 3.80 -3.35 2.69
C LYS A 62 2.95 -4.62 2.76
N GLN A 63 2.52 -5.16 1.62
CA GLN A 63 1.46 -6.18 1.58
C GLN A 63 1.92 -7.51 1.00
N VAL A 64 2.92 -7.52 0.12
CA VAL A 64 3.32 -8.70 -0.66
C VAL A 64 4.69 -9.17 -0.20
N HIS A 65 4.77 -10.43 0.21
CA HIS A 65 5.98 -11.08 0.74
C HIS A 65 6.34 -12.33 -0.08
N SER A 66 5.89 -12.37 -1.33
CA SER A 66 6.02 -13.46 -2.29
C SER A 66 6.61 -12.92 -3.60
N THR A 67 6.78 -13.76 -4.63
CA THR A 67 7.42 -13.36 -5.88
C THR A 67 6.56 -12.34 -6.64
N VAL A 68 7.15 -11.23 -7.04
CA VAL A 68 6.51 -10.10 -7.73
C VAL A 68 7.05 -9.96 -9.15
N GLY A 69 6.19 -10.20 -10.14
CA GLY A 69 6.43 -9.85 -11.53
C GLY A 69 6.28 -8.34 -11.75
N CYS A 70 7.31 -7.69 -12.27
CA CYS A 70 7.32 -6.24 -12.53
C CYS A 70 8.06 -5.91 -13.82
N ASP A 71 7.68 -4.82 -14.50
CA ASP A 71 8.55 -4.25 -15.55
C ASP A 71 9.83 -3.64 -14.92
N PRO A 72 10.92 -3.43 -15.69
CA PRO A 72 12.19 -2.97 -15.13
C PRO A 72 12.12 -1.67 -14.32
N ALA A 73 11.26 -0.72 -14.69
CA ALA A 73 11.13 0.53 -13.96
C ALA A 73 10.40 0.33 -12.64
N MET A 74 9.34 -0.47 -12.63
CA MET A 74 8.63 -0.85 -11.40
C MET A 74 9.51 -1.70 -10.48
N CYS A 75 10.31 -2.63 -11.00
CA CYS A 75 11.24 -3.40 -10.17
C CYS A 75 12.25 -2.48 -9.46
N ALA A 76 12.83 -1.51 -10.18
CA ALA A 76 13.72 -0.52 -9.57
C ALA A 76 13.03 0.31 -8.47
N GLU A 77 11.77 0.70 -8.68
CA GLU A 77 10.96 1.41 -7.68
C GLU A 77 10.73 0.54 -6.42
N LEU A 78 10.41 -0.75 -6.59
CA LEU A 78 10.21 -1.68 -5.49
C LEU A 78 11.48 -1.87 -4.64
N VAL A 79 12.64 -1.99 -5.28
CA VAL A 79 13.95 -2.02 -4.59
C VAL A 79 14.18 -0.72 -3.83
N GLY A 80 13.90 0.44 -4.45
CA GLY A 80 14.01 1.75 -3.82
C GLY A 80 13.16 1.90 -2.56
N HIS A 81 12.04 1.17 -2.47
CA HIS A 81 11.17 1.11 -1.30
C HIS A 81 11.49 -0.05 -0.32
N GLY A 82 12.52 -0.86 -0.59
CA GLY A 82 13.02 -1.89 0.32
C GLY A 82 12.52 -3.32 0.04
N MET A 83 11.91 -3.58 -1.13
CA MET A 83 11.66 -4.96 -1.56
C MET A 83 13.01 -5.67 -1.78
N SER A 84 13.13 -6.92 -1.32
CA SER A 84 14.32 -7.72 -1.57
C SER A 84 14.37 -8.16 -3.03
N ASP A 85 15.52 -8.01 -3.67
CA ASP A 85 15.75 -8.41 -5.07
C ASP A 85 15.37 -9.88 -5.34
N GLY A 86 15.57 -10.76 -4.35
CA GLY A 86 15.22 -12.18 -4.45
C GLY A 86 13.72 -12.48 -4.57
N LEU A 87 12.85 -11.50 -4.34
CA LEU A 87 11.41 -11.60 -4.56
C LEU A 87 10.97 -10.96 -5.88
N LEU A 88 11.87 -10.33 -6.63
CA LEU A 88 11.53 -9.64 -7.87
C LEU A 88 11.78 -10.55 -9.08
N LEU A 89 10.78 -10.60 -9.96
CA LEU A 89 10.87 -11.24 -11.25
C LEU A 89 10.71 -10.19 -12.36
N PRO A 90 11.82 -9.65 -12.90
CA PRO A 90 11.77 -8.68 -13.99
C PRO A 90 11.14 -9.32 -15.24
N LEU A 91 9.98 -8.80 -15.64
CA LEU A 91 9.23 -9.26 -16.80
C LEU A 91 9.83 -8.69 -18.07
N ARG A 92 9.86 -9.53 -19.11
CA ARG A 92 10.28 -9.15 -20.45
C ARG A 92 9.09 -9.29 -21.38
N THR A 93 8.96 -10.40 -22.10
CA THR A 93 7.93 -10.54 -23.14
C THR A 93 7.33 -11.94 -23.23
N SER A 94 7.70 -12.85 -22.33
CA SER A 94 7.16 -14.23 -22.31
C SER A 94 6.07 -14.37 -21.25
N GLU A 95 4.89 -14.88 -21.63
CA GLU A 95 3.81 -15.15 -20.68
C GLU A 95 4.22 -16.19 -19.62
N ASP A 96 5.10 -17.13 -19.98
CA ASP A 96 5.64 -18.13 -19.06
C ASP A 96 6.45 -17.47 -17.92
N GLU A 97 7.02 -16.27 -18.14
CA GLU A 97 7.68 -15.52 -17.07
C GLU A 97 6.65 -15.07 -16.02
N VAL A 98 5.46 -14.64 -16.44
CA VAL A 98 4.41 -14.18 -15.52
C VAL A 98 3.94 -15.32 -14.62
N LEU A 99 3.86 -16.55 -15.15
CA LEU A 99 3.45 -17.74 -14.40
C LEU A 99 4.39 -18.14 -13.26
N ASN A 100 5.63 -17.63 -13.26
CA ASN A 100 6.60 -17.88 -12.19
C ASN A 100 6.52 -16.86 -11.04
N ALA A 101 5.64 -15.85 -11.15
CA ALA A 101 5.35 -14.92 -10.07
C ALA A 101 4.06 -15.32 -9.33
N ASP A 102 3.93 -14.88 -8.08
CA ASP A 102 2.69 -15.00 -7.31
C ASP A 102 1.75 -13.82 -7.58
N VAL A 103 2.34 -12.65 -7.82
CA VAL A 103 1.66 -11.37 -8.06
C VAL A 103 2.35 -10.66 -9.22
N VAL A 104 1.57 -9.98 -10.06
CA VAL A 104 2.08 -9.10 -11.11
C VAL A 104 1.64 -7.66 -10.90
N VAL A 105 2.57 -6.72 -11.03
CA VAL A 105 2.30 -5.27 -11.04
C VAL A 105 2.08 -4.80 -12.47
N VAL A 106 0.81 -4.65 -12.83
CA VAL A 106 0.35 -4.27 -14.17
C VAL A 106 0.42 -2.77 -14.35
N THR A 107 1.56 -2.30 -14.86
CA THR A 107 1.77 -0.92 -15.33
C THR A 107 1.38 -0.78 -16.80
N ALA A 108 1.45 0.45 -17.34
CA ALA A 108 1.29 0.68 -18.78
C ALA A 108 2.30 -0.13 -19.63
N ALA A 109 3.53 -0.31 -19.14
CA ALA A 109 4.55 -1.10 -19.84
C ALA A 109 4.14 -2.59 -19.88
N VAL A 110 3.73 -3.15 -18.74
CA VAL A 110 3.26 -4.55 -18.67
C VAL A 110 2.04 -4.78 -19.56
N ARG A 111 1.07 -3.84 -19.59
CA ARG A 111 -0.05 -3.91 -20.53
C ARG A 111 0.39 -3.87 -21.99
N SER A 112 1.42 -3.09 -22.32
CA SER A 112 1.96 -3.05 -23.68
C SER A 112 2.73 -4.31 -24.06
N MET A 113 3.37 -4.97 -23.10
CA MET A 113 4.16 -6.19 -23.33
C MET A 113 3.26 -7.41 -23.58
N PHE A 114 2.17 -7.54 -22.83
CA PHE A 114 1.34 -8.76 -22.83
C PHE A 114 -0.06 -8.56 -23.40
N GLY A 115 -0.59 -7.33 -23.44
CA GLY A 115 -1.94 -7.05 -23.93
C GLY A 115 -3.00 -7.93 -23.28
N ALA A 116 -3.78 -8.62 -24.10
CA ALA A 116 -4.82 -9.55 -23.64
C ALA A 116 -4.28 -10.85 -23.01
N GLY A 117 -2.99 -11.16 -23.20
CA GLY A 117 -2.33 -12.36 -22.71
C GLY A 117 -2.31 -12.53 -21.19
N LEU A 118 -2.47 -11.44 -20.43
CA LEU A 118 -2.57 -11.50 -18.96
C LEU A 118 -3.89 -12.08 -18.47
N THR A 119 -4.98 -11.85 -19.20
CA THR A 119 -6.34 -12.19 -18.76
C THR A 119 -6.56 -13.67 -18.42
N PRO A 120 -6.02 -14.65 -19.19
CA PRO A 120 -6.16 -16.07 -18.85
C PRO A 120 -5.35 -16.51 -17.62
N ILE A 121 -4.30 -15.77 -17.26
CA ILE A 121 -3.28 -16.18 -16.27
C ILE A 121 -3.24 -15.31 -15.01
N THR A 122 -4.14 -14.34 -14.87
CA THR A 122 -4.27 -13.49 -13.68
C THR A 122 -5.67 -13.53 -13.09
N SER A 123 -5.77 -13.17 -11.81
CA SER A 123 -7.05 -13.02 -11.11
C SER A 123 -7.86 -11.87 -11.73
N PRO A 124 -9.19 -12.03 -11.83
CA PRO A 124 -10.05 -10.93 -12.24
C PRO A 124 -10.23 -9.88 -11.14
N ASP A 125 -10.05 -10.28 -9.88
CA ASP A 125 -10.17 -9.41 -8.71
C ASP A 125 -8.83 -8.67 -8.48
N VAL A 126 -8.90 -7.34 -8.44
CA VAL A 126 -7.73 -6.47 -8.30
C VAL A 126 -7.39 -6.25 -6.83
N LEU A 127 -6.17 -6.64 -6.45
CA LEU A 127 -5.69 -6.50 -5.06
C LEU A 127 -5.41 -5.05 -4.70
N CYS A 128 -4.85 -4.28 -5.63
CA CYS A 128 -4.59 -2.86 -5.46
C CYS A 128 -4.71 -2.15 -6.80
N ARG A 129 -5.34 -0.97 -6.80
CA ARG A 129 -5.43 -0.08 -7.95
C ARG A 129 -4.97 1.31 -7.55
N LYS A 130 -4.08 1.89 -8.34
CA LYS A 130 -3.62 3.28 -8.20
C LYS A 130 -3.89 4.03 -9.49
N GLY A 131 -4.54 5.18 -9.37
CA GLY A 131 -4.89 6.01 -10.50
C GLY A 131 -6.04 5.51 -11.37
N THR A 132 -6.18 6.14 -12.52
CA THR A 132 -7.23 5.88 -13.52
C THR A 132 -6.68 6.04 -14.93
N GLY A 133 -7.36 5.46 -15.93
CA GLY A 133 -7.00 5.59 -17.33
C GLY A 133 -5.65 4.93 -17.69
N PRO A 134 -4.99 5.36 -18.78
CA PRO A 134 -3.80 4.67 -19.32
C PRO A 134 -2.61 4.57 -18.37
N GLY A 135 -2.49 5.49 -17.42
CA GLY A 135 -1.40 5.52 -16.44
C GLY A 135 -1.66 4.69 -15.18
N MET A 136 -2.85 4.08 -15.03
CA MET A 136 -3.22 3.36 -13.81
C MET A 136 -2.31 2.15 -13.58
N VAL A 137 -2.08 1.81 -12.32
CA VAL A 137 -1.31 0.63 -11.92
C VAL A 137 -2.23 -0.31 -11.17
N GLU A 138 -2.23 -1.57 -11.57
CA GLU A 138 -3.01 -2.62 -10.91
C GLU A 138 -2.09 -3.71 -10.40
N VAL A 139 -2.47 -4.33 -9.30
CA VAL A 139 -1.75 -5.47 -8.72
C VAL A 139 -2.69 -6.65 -8.71
N LEU A 140 -2.32 -7.70 -9.45
CA LEU A 140 -3.13 -8.89 -9.67
C LEU A 140 -2.42 -10.13 -9.15
N GLN A 141 -3.18 -11.10 -8.65
CA GLN A 141 -2.64 -12.42 -8.35
C GLN A 141 -2.45 -13.19 -9.65
N VAL A 142 -1.35 -13.93 -9.76
CA VAL A 142 -1.14 -14.87 -10.87
C VAL A 142 -1.90 -16.16 -10.56
N THR A 143 -2.51 -16.76 -11.59
CA THR A 143 -3.29 -17.98 -11.49
C THR A 143 -2.68 -19.06 -12.39
N PRO A 144 -1.72 -19.86 -11.88
CA PRO A 144 -1.01 -20.87 -12.69
C PRO A 144 -1.94 -21.91 -13.33
N GLU A 145 -3.02 -22.28 -12.65
CA GLU A 145 -4.05 -23.22 -13.14
C GLU A 145 -5.10 -22.53 -14.03
N GLY A 146 -4.92 -21.23 -14.30
CA GLY A 146 -5.79 -20.41 -15.11
C GLY A 146 -6.99 -19.80 -14.38
N VAL A 147 -7.49 -18.70 -14.96
CA VAL A 147 -8.55 -17.87 -14.37
C VAL A 147 -9.87 -18.62 -14.13
N ALA A 148 -10.15 -19.69 -14.90
CA ALA A 148 -11.35 -20.50 -14.72
C ALA A 148 -11.27 -21.38 -13.45
N ALA A 149 -10.13 -22.01 -13.21
CA ALA A 149 -9.87 -22.78 -11.99
C ALA A 149 -9.90 -21.86 -10.76
N TYR A 150 -9.25 -20.69 -10.87
CA TYR A 150 -9.31 -19.64 -9.85
C TYR A 150 -10.75 -19.27 -9.50
N ARG A 151 -11.59 -18.93 -10.48
CA ARG A 151 -13.00 -18.57 -10.24
C ARG A 151 -13.81 -19.68 -9.57
N LYS A 152 -13.54 -20.94 -9.90
CA LYS A 152 -14.19 -22.10 -9.26
C LYS A 152 -13.78 -22.20 -7.80
N GLN A 153 -12.48 -22.11 -7.51
CA GLN A 153 -11.94 -22.19 -6.16
C GLN A 153 -12.39 -21.01 -5.31
N HIS A 154 -12.29 -19.79 -5.82
CA HIS A 154 -12.71 -18.58 -5.14
C HIS A 154 -14.19 -18.61 -4.73
N LYS A 155 -15.07 -19.15 -5.59
CA LYS A 155 -16.49 -19.37 -5.25
C LYS A 155 -16.68 -20.41 -4.14
N ALA A 156 -15.84 -21.44 -4.08
CA ALA A 156 -15.88 -22.45 -3.02
C ALA A 156 -15.40 -21.87 -1.69
N ASP A 157 -14.27 -21.15 -1.71
CA ASP A 157 -13.71 -20.47 -0.54
C ASP A 157 -14.72 -19.46 0.03
N ALA A 158 -15.37 -18.66 -0.82
CA ALA A 158 -16.42 -17.73 -0.40
C ALA A 158 -17.65 -18.42 0.25
N ARG A 159 -17.93 -19.69 -0.06
CA ARG A 159 -18.98 -20.46 0.66
C ARG A 159 -18.46 -20.92 2.03
N ALA A 160 -17.24 -21.46 2.09
CA ALA A 160 -16.62 -21.91 3.33
C ALA A 160 -16.45 -20.76 4.33
N LEU A 161 -15.94 -19.60 3.89
CA LEU A 161 -15.78 -18.40 4.71
C LEU A 161 -17.11 -17.88 5.25
N ARG A 162 -18.19 -17.91 4.45
CA ARG A 162 -19.54 -17.54 4.91
C ARG A 162 -20.08 -18.47 5.98
N GLN A 163 -19.84 -19.77 5.84
CA GLN A 163 -20.26 -20.75 6.84
C GLN A 163 -19.47 -20.55 8.14
N ALA A 164 -18.14 -20.59 8.06
CA ALA A 164 -17.27 -20.42 9.22
C ALA A 164 -17.47 -19.05 9.91
N GLY A 165 -17.71 -17.97 9.15
CA GLY A 165 -18.03 -16.66 9.70
C GLY A 165 -19.34 -16.63 10.49
N ARG A 166 -20.39 -17.32 10.02
CA ARG A 166 -21.65 -17.46 10.77
C ARG A 166 -21.50 -18.31 12.03
N GLU A 167 -20.76 -19.40 11.95
CA GLU A 167 -20.46 -20.25 13.12
C GLU A 167 -19.67 -19.48 14.17
N LEU A 168 -18.69 -18.69 13.73
CA LEU A 168 -17.88 -17.85 14.60
C LEU A 168 -18.70 -16.76 15.30
N LEU A 169 -19.66 -16.14 14.61
CA LEU A 169 -20.60 -15.18 15.21
C LEU A 169 -21.52 -15.79 16.28
N GLY A 170 -21.70 -17.11 16.28
CA GLY A 170 -22.45 -17.82 17.32
C GLY A 170 -21.66 -18.05 18.61
N ARG A 171 -20.34 -17.74 18.64
CA ARG A 171 -19.51 -18.00 19.82
C ARG A 171 -19.66 -16.91 20.88
N PRO A 172 -19.92 -17.26 22.16
CA PRO A 172 -20.16 -16.27 23.23
C PRO A 172 -18.92 -15.42 23.57
N ASN A 173 -17.73 -15.91 23.22
CA ASN A 173 -16.47 -15.23 23.49
C ASN A 173 -16.04 -14.26 22.38
N LEU A 174 -16.81 -14.17 21.29
CA LEU A 174 -16.56 -13.22 20.22
C LEU A 174 -17.67 -12.18 20.14
N GLY A 175 -17.34 -10.95 20.49
CA GLY A 175 -18.14 -9.79 20.10
C GLY A 175 -17.65 -9.20 18.77
N ALA A 176 -18.53 -8.53 18.04
CA ALA A 176 -18.18 -7.79 16.84
C ALA A 176 -19.04 -6.53 16.71
N SER A 177 -18.48 -5.49 16.09
CA SER A 177 -19.27 -4.35 15.63
C SER A 177 -20.29 -4.79 14.58
N ARG A 178 -21.32 -3.96 14.33
CA ARG A 178 -22.35 -4.27 13.33
C ARG A 178 -21.75 -4.55 11.96
N ASP A 179 -20.80 -3.73 11.53
CA ASP A 179 -20.15 -3.87 10.22
C ASP A 179 -19.26 -5.10 10.18
N ALA A 180 -18.48 -5.35 11.23
CA ALA A 180 -17.65 -6.56 11.33
C ALA A 180 -18.50 -7.84 11.34
N ALA A 181 -19.64 -7.83 12.01
CA ALA A 181 -20.57 -8.95 12.00
C ALA A 181 -21.18 -9.18 10.61
N ALA A 182 -21.56 -8.12 9.89
CA ALA A 182 -22.02 -8.24 8.52
C ALA A 182 -20.95 -8.82 7.59
N GLN A 183 -19.70 -8.37 7.73
CA GLN A 183 -18.55 -8.86 6.96
C GLN A 183 -18.26 -10.34 7.23
N LEU A 184 -18.32 -10.78 8.49
CA LEU A 184 -18.21 -12.19 8.87
C LEU A 184 -19.33 -13.04 8.26
N ALA A 185 -20.58 -12.60 8.40
CA ALA A 185 -21.74 -13.32 7.86
C ALA A 185 -21.72 -13.38 6.32
N ALA A 186 -21.12 -12.39 5.67
CA ALA A 186 -20.93 -12.32 4.22
C ALA A 186 -19.69 -13.08 3.74
N GLY A 187 -18.83 -13.59 4.65
CA GLY A 187 -17.61 -14.33 4.31
C GLY A 187 -16.56 -13.47 3.62
N GLN A 188 -16.48 -12.18 3.97
CA GLN A 188 -15.57 -11.20 3.37
C GLN A 188 -14.19 -11.17 4.05
N VAL A 189 -13.96 -12.00 5.05
CA VAL A 189 -12.76 -11.99 5.88
C VAL A 189 -11.78 -13.06 5.39
N ASP A 190 -10.47 -12.73 5.36
CA ASP A 190 -9.41 -13.68 5.03
C ASP A 190 -9.48 -14.93 5.91
N GLY A 191 -9.30 -16.11 5.31
CA GLY A 191 -9.43 -17.38 6.00
C GLY A 191 -8.44 -17.56 7.16
N ARG A 192 -7.21 -17.05 7.05
CA ARG A 192 -6.22 -17.14 8.13
C ARG A 192 -6.63 -16.30 9.32
N LEU A 193 -7.18 -15.11 9.05
CA LEU A 193 -7.70 -14.23 10.08
C LEU A 193 -8.92 -14.86 10.75
N LEU A 194 -9.82 -15.47 9.98
CA LEU A 194 -10.99 -16.18 10.50
C LEU A 194 -10.59 -17.36 11.40
N SER A 195 -9.65 -18.21 10.97
CA SER A 195 -9.13 -19.32 11.77
C SER A 195 -8.43 -18.84 13.04
N GLY A 196 -7.61 -17.79 12.94
CA GLY A 196 -6.96 -17.17 14.10
C GLY A 196 -7.97 -16.62 15.11
N LEU A 197 -9.03 -15.95 14.62
CA LEU A 197 -10.13 -15.47 15.48
C LEU A 197 -10.87 -16.61 16.18
N ALA A 198 -11.17 -17.69 15.46
CA ALA A 198 -11.82 -18.86 16.04
C ALA A 198 -10.98 -19.53 17.14
N ALA A 199 -9.66 -19.60 16.93
CA ALA A 199 -8.72 -20.14 17.91
C ALA A 199 -8.63 -19.25 19.16
N VAL A 200 -8.49 -17.93 19.01
CA VAL A 200 -8.37 -17.06 20.19
C VAL A 200 -9.70 -16.91 20.94
N ALA A 201 -10.83 -16.97 20.24
CA ALA A 201 -12.16 -16.96 20.84
C ALA A 201 -12.48 -18.24 21.63
N SER A 202 -11.70 -19.33 21.52
CA SER A 202 -11.89 -20.48 22.39
C SER A 202 -11.49 -20.19 23.84
N SER A 203 -10.61 -19.22 24.06
CA SER A 203 -9.93 -19.01 25.35
C SER A 203 -10.03 -17.58 25.87
N TYR A 204 -10.29 -16.61 25.00
CA TYR A 204 -10.33 -15.20 25.33
C TYR A 204 -11.62 -14.54 24.85
N HIS A 205 -12.13 -13.59 25.64
CA HIS A 205 -13.17 -12.68 25.16
C HIS A 205 -12.52 -11.58 24.31
N VAL A 206 -12.92 -11.51 23.05
CA VAL A 206 -12.39 -10.52 22.12
C VAL A 206 -13.52 -9.83 21.37
N TYR A 207 -13.36 -8.53 21.14
CA TYR A 207 -14.28 -7.73 20.37
C TYR A 207 -13.62 -7.27 19.08
N VAL A 208 -14.19 -7.66 17.94
CA VAL A 208 -13.75 -7.19 16.62
C VAL A 208 -14.36 -5.82 16.35
N ARG A 209 -13.52 -4.78 16.32
CA ARG A 209 -13.97 -3.42 16.01
C ARG A 209 -14.23 -3.24 14.53
N ALA A 210 -13.27 -3.67 13.71
CA ALA A 210 -13.29 -3.51 12.27
C ALA A 210 -12.40 -4.56 11.60
N PHE A 211 -12.75 -4.93 10.37
CA PHE A 211 -11.86 -5.58 9.44
C PHE A 211 -11.28 -4.55 8.46
N THR A 212 -10.01 -4.73 8.08
CA THR A 212 -9.22 -3.79 7.28
C THR A 212 -8.48 -4.50 6.15
N ASP A 213 -7.70 -3.76 5.37
CA ASP A 213 -6.79 -4.29 4.35
C ASP A 213 -7.49 -5.16 3.29
N GLY A 214 -8.61 -4.67 2.76
CA GLY A 214 -9.27 -5.23 1.58
C GLY A 214 -8.51 -4.93 0.28
N GLY A 215 -9.00 -5.47 -0.83
CA GLY A 215 -8.49 -5.14 -2.16
C GLY A 215 -9.15 -3.90 -2.78
N ALA A 216 -8.79 -3.60 -4.03
CA ALA A 216 -9.47 -2.57 -4.80
C ALA A 216 -10.90 -3.00 -5.18
N ASP A 217 -11.10 -4.30 -5.37
CA ASP A 217 -12.40 -4.87 -5.68
C ASP A 217 -13.00 -5.60 -4.46
N GLN A 218 -14.34 -5.61 -4.37
CA GLN A 218 -15.07 -6.20 -3.24
C GLN A 218 -14.92 -7.72 -3.10
N GLY A 219 -14.47 -8.39 -4.16
CA GLY A 219 -14.19 -9.82 -4.15
C GLY A 219 -12.94 -10.21 -3.35
N VAL A 220 -12.04 -9.25 -3.08
CA VAL A 220 -10.80 -9.52 -2.36
C VAL A 220 -11.05 -9.52 -0.84
N PRO A 221 -10.73 -10.61 -0.12
CA PRO A 221 -10.95 -10.68 1.32
C PRO A 221 -10.23 -9.59 2.13
N LEU A 222 -10.84 -9.20 3.24
CA LEU A 222 -10.28 -8.31 4.26
C LEU A 222 -9.22 -9.05 5.07
N ARG A 223 -7.96 -8.64 4.94
CA ARG A 223 -6.79 -9.34 5.51
C ARG A 223 -6.32 -8.80 6.85
N GLY A 224 -6.95 -7.75 7.37
CA GLY A 224 -6.60 -7.16 8.65
C GLY A 224 -7.79 -7.05 9.60
N ALA A 225 -7.50 -6.90 10.89
CA ALA A 225 -8.49 -6.63 11.91
C ALA A 225 -7.95 -5.71 13.00
N GLU A 226 -8.88 -4.98 13.61
CA GLU A 226 -8.68 -4.25 14.85
C GLU A 226 -9.48 -4.93 15.96
N LEU A 227 -8.78 -5.42 16.98
CA LEU A 227 -9.36 -6.12 18.11
C LEU A 227 -9.25 -5.28 19.38
N SER A 228 -10.29 -5.27 20.19
CA SER A 228 -10.29 -4.67 21.52
C SER A 228 -10.67 -5.70 22.57
N GLY A 229 -10.18 -5.50 23.79
CA GLY A 229 -10.38 -6.40 24.91
C GLY A 229 -9.55 -5.97 26.11
N LYS A 230 -9.46 -6.84 27.12
CA LYS A 230 -8.59 -6.59 28.27
C LYS A 230 -7.13 -6.61 27.81
N TYR A 231 -6.31 -5.68 28.30
CA TYR A 231 -4.91 -5.55 27.91
C TYR A 231 -4.11 -6.87 28.06
N GLY A 232 -4.29 -7.58 29.18
CA GLY A 232 -3.63 -8.86 29.43
C GLY A 232 -4.01 -9.96 28.42
N ASP A 233 -5.28 -9.98 28.01
CA ASP A 233 -5.78 -10.91 26.99
C ASP A 233 -5.21 -10.54 25.62
N LEU A 234 -5.26 -9.26 25.23
CA LEU A 234 -4.70 -8.79 23.96
C LEU A 234 -3.18 -9.03 23.85
N LYS A 235 -2.44 -8.93 24.95
CA LYS A 235 -1.02 -9.31 24.99
C LYS A 235 -0.81 -10.80 24.75
N SER A 236 -1.67 -11.65 25.30
CA SER A 236 -1.63 -13.10 25.08
C SER A 236 -2.04 -13.48 23.65
N ILE A 237 -3.08 -12.84 23.14
CA ILE A 237 -3.56 -12.98 21.75
C ILE A 237 -2.46 -12.56 20.77
N ARG A 238 -1.78 -11.44 20.99
CA ARG A 238 -0.64 -11.02 20.17
C ARG A 238 0.45 -12.10 20.14
N ARG A 239 0.82 -12.66 21.29
CA ARG A 239 1.80 -13.76 21.36
C ARG A 239 1.35 -14.99 20.60
N PHE A 240 0.06 -15.32 20.64
CA PHE A 240 -0.51 -16.42 19.85
C PHE A 240 -0.31 -16.19 18.35
N PHE A 241 -0.60 -14.98 17.85
CA PHE A 241 -0.39 -14.63 16.44
C PHE A 241 1.09 -14.58 16.05
N ASP A 242 1.95 -14.03 16.91
CA ASP A 242 3.40 -13.96 16.68
C ASP A 242 4.04 -15.35 16.58
N ALA A 243 3.48 -16.34 17.28
CA ALA A 243 3.94 -17.73 17.32
C ALA A 243 3.40 -18.61 16.19
N GLN A 244 2.51 -18.10 15.34
CA GLN A 244 2.05 -18.85 14.17
C GLN A 244 3.20 -19.05 13.17
N GLU A 245 3.11 -20.11 12.36
CA GLU A 245 4.10 -20.43 11.34
C GLU A 245 3.56 -20.28 9.91
N SER A 246 4.49 -20.17 8.96
CA SER A 246 4.21 -20.17 7.52
C SER A 246 3.08 -19.18 7.16
N ARG A 247 2.08 -19.64 6.40
CA ARG A 247 0.97 -18.84 5.91
C ARG A 247 0.10 -18.24 7.02
N PHE A 248 0.06 -18.83 8.22
CA PHE A 248 -0.78 -18.36 9.33
C PHE A 248 -0.09 -17.32 10.22
N ARG A 249 1.17 -16.95 9.92
CA ARG A 249 1.84 -15.85 10.59
C ARG A 249 1.46 -14.51 9.95
N PRO A 250 0.86 -13.56 10.70
CA PRO A 250 0.58 -12.25 10.16
C PRO A 250 1.87 -11.46 9.91
N ILE A 251 1.84 -10.54 8.94
CA ILE A 251 2.93 -9.60 8.68
C ILE A 251 2.94 -8.43 9.68
N LEU A 252 1.84 -8.23 10.41
CA LEU A 252 1.73 -7.27 11.50
C LEU A 252 0.87 -7.84 12.61
N ALA A 253 1.36 -7.78 13.84
CA ALA A 253 0.58 -7.92 15.07
C ALA A 253 1.10 -6.91 16.10
N THR A 254 0.42 -5.77 16.26
CA THR A 254 0.87 -4.68 17.15
C THR A 254 -0.22 -4.23 18.10
N LEU A 255 0.17 -3.91 19.34
CA LEU A 255 -0.69 -3.28 20.32
C LEU A 255 -0.51 -1.77 20.23
N ASP A 256 -1.60 -1.06 19.99
CA ASP A 256 -1.63 0.39 19.96
C ASP A 256 -2.60 0.90 21.03
N THR A 257 -2.34 2.12 21.52
CA THR A 257 -3.26 2.84 22.40
C THR A 257 -3.92 3.96 21.60
N GLU A 258 -5.26 3.99 21.57
CA GLU A 258 -6.00 5.06 20.88
C GLU A 258 -5.84 6.40 21.64
N SER A 259 -5.94 7.54 20.94
CA SER A 259 -5.55 8.89 21.39
C SER A 259 -6.18 9.44 22.68
N ALA A 260 -7.09 8.71 23.34
CA ALA A 260 -7.60 9.00 24.68
C ALA A 260 -6.96 8.14 25.80
N GLY A 261 -5.95 7.32 25.49
CA GLY A 261 -5.16 6.54 26.46
C GLY A 261 -5.88 5.36 27.11
N THR A 262 -7.20 5.18 26.89
CA THR A 262 -8.01 4.22 27.64
C THR A 262 -8.30 2.91 26.90
N VAL A 263 -8.21 2.90 25.56
CA VAL A 263 -8.54 1.73 24.74
C VAL A 263 -7.27 1.19 24.08
N THR A 264 -6.91 -0.04 24.48
CA THR A 264 -5.88 -0.82 23.77
C THR A 264 -6.52 -1.54 22.59
N ILE A 265 -5.89 -1.42 21.43
CA ILE A 265 -6.27 -2.10 20.19
C ILE A 265 -5.12 -3.02 19.78
N LEU A 266 -5.42 -4.27 19.44
CA LEU A 266 -4.51 -5.15 18.73
C LEU A 266 -4.83 -5.06 17.24
N ARG A 267 -3.88 -4.59 16.43
CA ARG A 267 -3.95 -4.58 14.97
C ARG A 267 -3.25 -5.79 14.40
N ILE A 268 -3.95 -6.53 13.56
CA ILE A 268 -3.44 -7.72 12.87
C ILE A 268 -3.54 -7.49 11.37
N ARG A 269 -2.53 -7.89 10.60
CA ARG A 269 -2.56 -7.89 9.13
C ARG A 269 -1.86 -9.11 8.56
N TYR A 270 -2.47 -9.72 7.56
CA TYR A 270 -1.86 -10.77 6.74
C TYR A 270 -1.41 -10.26 5.37
N ALA A 271 -0.39 -10.90 4.81
CA ALA A 271 0.11 -10.61 3.47
C ALA A 271 -0.94 -10.90 2.38
N ALA A 272 -0.90 -10.13 1.31
CA ALA A 272 -1.57 -10.40 0.04
C ALA A 272 -0.69 -11.30 -0.87
N PRO A 273 -1.31 -12.13 -1.74
CA PRO A 273 -2.74 -12.41 -1.80
C PRO A 273 -3.21 -13.29 -0.63
N SER A 274 -4.53 -13.43 -0.48
CA SER A 274 -5.10 -14.46 0.40
C SER A 274 -4.84 -15.83 -0.20
N PRO A 275 -4.38 -16.83 0.60
CA PRO A 275 -4.26 -18.19 0.12
C PRO A 275 -5.63 -18.72 -0.37
N SER A 276 -5.63 -19.42 -1.49
CA SER A 276 -6.77 -20.20 -1.96
C SER A 276 -6.78 -21.59 -1.31
N GLY A 277 -7.96 -22.19 -1.18
CA GLY A 277 -8.12 -23.52 -0.59
C GLY A 277 -8.93 -23.52 0.72
N SER A 278 -9.42 -24.70 1.12
CA SER A 278 -10.27 -24.82 2.31
C SER A 278 -9.50 -24.45 3.59
N LEU A 279 -10.25 -24.01 4.60
CA LEU A 279 -9.74 -23.62 5.92
C LEU A 279 -9.10 -24.78 6.72
N ASP A 280 -9.18 -26.01 6.19
CA ASP A 280 -8.83 -27.26 6.90
C ASP A 280 -7.52 -27.90 6.40
N SER A 281 -6.77 -27.22 5.53
CA SER A 281 -5.49 -27.73 4.98
C SER A 281 -4.26 -27.23 5.73
#